data_AF-A0A523EL91-F1
#
_entry.id   AF-A0A523EL91-F1
#
_cell.length_a   1.000
_cell.length_b   1.000
_cell.length_c   1.000
_cell.angle_alpha   90.00
_cell.angle_beta   90.00
_cell.angle_gamma   90.00
#
_symmetry.space_group_name_H-M   'P 1'
#
loop_
_entity.id
_entity.type
_entity.pdbx_description
1 polymer ?
#
loop_
_entity_poly.entity_id
_entity_poly.type
_entity_poly.pdbx_seq_one_letter_code
_entity_poly.pdbx_strand_id
1 'polypeptide(L)'
;MFWRHVVAATEQGEDSVEFHKAHMSEIFGDGFSFSGYERDLIKWNDRNGRFIDVSGISGADSISDGRGAVYADFDNDGDQDIFLTAMQRKAHYLFRNNIGHESNYMRVELIGTDSGTDAYGATVEVVSGTGTQKRVKTGGSGYLSQSDGRLLFGLGQEETVDALTVHWPSGREQTFRNLPANLSIRVVEGTDDYEVLQLPTFTFPEPWNRAEQVLADAGLRVGDPFPTLLLDSLPGGPEGLEDVGGHGRKTLVNLWATWCTSCAREMPELNRLAPEFADAGIDLVGISTDFQATDSVAPYLEELRIGYPNFIIREQGMELLFPAGEIQVPLTFLLAADGTIEGIWAGWTPSVERELLALAGRVRAP
;
A
#
# COMPACT_ATOMS: atom_id res chain seq x y z
N MET A 1 -26.91 -35.65 -32.89
CA MET A 1 -25.76 -35.11 -33.63
C MET A 1 -25.68 -33.64 -33.28
N PHE A 2 -24.62 -33.20 -32.61
CA PHE A 2 -24.44 -31.78 -32.29
C PHE A 2 -23.76 -31.08 -33.47
N TRP A 3 -24.22 -29.88 -33.81
CA TRP A 3 -23.56 -28.96 -34.73
C TRP A 3 -22.94 -27.82 -33.92
N ARG A 4 -21.79 -27.31 -34.37
CA ARG A 4 -21.07 -26.19 -33.77
C ARG A 4 -21.10 -25.01 -34.73
N HIS A 5 -21.51 -23.85 -34.23
CA HIS A 5 -21.38 -22.55 -34.89
C HIS A 5 -20.34 -21.71 -34.15
N VAL A 6 -19.47 -21.01 -34.88
CA VAL A 6 -18.56 -20.03 -34.28
C VAL A 6 -19.29 -18.69 -34.30
N VAL A 7 -19.61 -18.16 -33.12
CA VAL A 7 -20.40 -16.93 -32.96
C VAL A 7 -19.55 -15.67 -32.81
N ALA A 8 -18.22 -15.82 -32.68
CA ALA A 8 -17.24 -14.74 -32.70
C ALA A 8 -15.85 -15.28 -33.10
N ALA A 9 -15.12 -14.52 -33.91
CA ALA A 9 -13.72 -14.73 -34.29
C ALA A 9 -13.09 -13.38 -34.68
N THR A 10 -11.80 -13.16 -34.47
CA THR A 10 -11.12 -11.94 -34.93
C THR A 10 -11.05 -11.88 -36.46
N GLU A 11 -11.22 -10.68 -37.01
CA GLU A 11 -10.89 -10.43 -38.40
C GLU A 11 -9.36 -10.38 -38.55
N GLN A 12 -8.84 -11.36 -39.29
CA GLN A 12 -7.44 -11.54 -39.73
C GLN A 12 -6.49 -12.23 -38.74
N GLY A 13 -6.10 -13.46 -39.11
CA GLY A 13 -4.72 -13.93 -39.11
C GLY A 13 -3.98 -14.17 -37.79
N GLU A 14 -4.53 -13.77 -36.64
CA GLU A 14 -3.87 -13.97 -35.36
C GLU A 14 -4.06 -15.41 -34.85
N ASP A 15 -2.98 -15.98 -34.32
CA ASP A 15 -2.99 -17.27 -33.62
C ASP A 15 -4.09 -17.26 -32.55
N SER A 16 -4.80 -18.38 -32.40
CA SER A 16 -5.78 -18.63 -31.33
C SER A 16 -5.32 -18.18 -29.94
N VAL A 17 -4.00 -18.23 -29.69
CA VAL A 17 -3.37 -17.76 -28.46
C VAL A 17 -3.46 -16.24 -28.32
N GLU A 18 -3.21 -15.49 -29.39
CA GLU A 18 -3.26 -14.03 -29.38
C GLU A 18 -4.71 -13.52 -29.29
N PHE A 19 -5.66 -14.16 -29.97
CA PHE A 19 -7.09 -13.89 -29.75
C PHE A 19 -7.48 -14.09 -28.30
N HIS A 20 -7.09 -15.22 -27.70
CA HIS A 20 -7.42 -15.51 -26.30
C HIS A 20 -6.80 -14.48 -25.36
N LYS A 21 -5.53 -14.10 -25.55
CA LYS A 21 -4.87 -13.07 -24.76
C LYS A 21 -5.56 -11.72 -24.90
N ALA A 22 -5.85 -11.27 -26.11
CA ALA A 22 -6.51 -9.99 -26.38
C ALA A 22 -7.90 -9.95 -25.74
N HIS A 23 -8.72 -10.99 -25.96
CA HIS A 23 -10.06 -11.07 -25.40
C HIS A 23 -10.06 -11.14 -23.87
N MET A 24 -9.16 -11.93 -23.26
CA MET A 24 -9.02 -11.95 -21.81
C MET A 24 -8.53 -10.60 -21.28
N SER A 25 -7.61 -9.93 -21.99
CA SER A 25 -7.14 -8.61 -21.63
C SER A 25 -8.26 -7.56 -21.68
N GLU A 26 -9.16 -7.62 -22.65
CA GLU A 26 -10.34 -6.75 -22.74
C GLU A 26 -11.29 -7.01 -21.56
N ILE A 27 -11.62 -8.28 -21.28
CA ILE A 27 -12.50 -8.66 -20.15
C ILE A 27 -11.96 -8.08 -18.83
N PHE A 28 -10.66 -8.23 -18.55
CA PHE A 28 -10.06 -7.69 -17.34
C PHE A 28 -9.89 -6.17 -17.37
N GLY A 29 -9.65 -5.58 -18.55
CA GLY A 29 -9.54 -4.14 -18.76
C GLY A 29 -10.86 -3.41 -18.51
N ASP A 30 -11.98 -4.00 -18.90
CA ASP A 30 -13.34 -3.48 -18.70
C ASP A 30 -13.85 -3.63 -17.25
N GLY A 31 -12.99 -4.13 -16.35
CA GLY A 31 -13.30 -4.27 -14.92
C GLY A 31 -14.17 -5.48 -14.57
N PHE A 32 -14.34 -6.44 -15.48
CA PHE A 32 -15.16 -7.63 -15.23
C PHE A 32 -14.67 -8.45 -14.02
N SER A 33 -15.59 -8.82 -13.14
CA SER A 33 -15.37 -9.73 -12.01
C SER A 33 -16.05 -11.08 -12.26
N PHE A 34 -15.28 -12.16 -12.20
CA PHE A 34 -15.77 -13.53 -12.17
C PHE A 34 -16.44 -13.88 -10.82
N SER A 35 -16.10 -13.17 -9.75
CA SER A 35 -16.68 -13.35 -8.41
C SER A 35 -17.81 -12.37 -8.10
N GLY A 36 -18.30 -11.60 -9.09
CA GLY A 36 -19.41 -10.66 -8.89
C GLY A 36 -19.13 -9.54 -7.89
N TYR A 37 -17.87 -9.14 -7.73
CA TYR A 37 -17.39 -8.15 -6.75
C TYR A 37 -17.67 -8.54 -5.28
N GLU A 38 -17.77 -9.84 -4.99
CA GLU A 38 -17.74 -10.32 -3.61
C GLU A 38 -16.46 -9.85 -2.91
N ARG A 39 -16.60 -9.45 -1.64
CA ARG A 39 -15.48 -8.96 -0.84
C ARG A 39 -14.73 -10.12 -0.19
N ASP A 40 -13.41 -10.01 -0.13
CA ASP A 40 -12.57 -10.86 0.72
C ASP A 40 -12.97 -10.72 2.20
N LEU A 41 -12.97 -11.85 2.92
CA LEU A 41 -13.37 -11.92 4.32
C LEU A 41 -12.20 -12.30 5.23
N ILE A 42 -11.94 -11.45 6.22
CA ILE A 42 -11.07 -11.77 7.36
C ILE A 42 -11.94 -11.88 8.61
N LYS A 43 -11.80 -13.02 9.30
CA LYS A 43 -12.56 -13.28 10.52
C LYS A 43 -11.65 -13.50 11.70
N TRP A 44 -11.90 -12.77 12.78
CA TRP A 44 -11.22 -12.94 14.05
C TRP A 44 -11.91 -14.02 14.88
N ASN A 45 -11.14 -15.04 15.29
CA ASN A 45 -11.59 -16.05 16.25
C ASN A 45 -11.54 -15.46 17.67
N ASP A 46 -12.71 -15.27 18.30
CA ASP A 46 -12.82 -14.71 19.65
C ASP A 46 -12.45 -15.70 20.77
N ARG A 47 -12.01 -16.91 20.40
CA ARG A 47 -11.69 -18.05 21.29
C ARG A 47 -12.87 -18.59 22.11
N ASN A 48 -14.08 -18.09 21.88
CA ASN A 48 -15.33 -18.53 22.51
C ASN A 48 -16.27 -19.20 21.49
N GLY A 49 -15.69 -19.71 20.39
CA GLY A 49 -16.43 -20.42 19.34
C GLY A 49 -17.12 -19.51 18.33
N ARG A 50 -16.78 -18.20 18.29
CA ARG A 50 -17.31 -17.27 17.28
C ARG A 50 -16.19 -16.74 16.39
N PHE A 51 -16.58 -16.46 15.16
CA PHE A 51 -15.75 -15.79 14.16
C PHE A 51 -16.40 -14.46 13.81
N ILE A 52 -15.74 -13.37 14.17
CA ILE A 52 -16.21 -12.00 13.97
C ILE A 52 -15.62 -11.48 12.67
N ASP A 53 -16.46 -10.99 11.76
CA ASP A 53 -15.99 -10.32 10.54
C ASP A 53 -15.31 -9.00 10.89
N VAL A 54 -14.02 -8.90 10.55
CA VAL A 54 -13.19 -7.72 10.78
C VAL A 54 -12.64 -7.15 9.47
N SER A 55 -13.13 -7.60 8.31
CA SER A 55 -12.56 -7.33 6.99
C SER A 55 -12.47 -5.82 6.70
N GLY A 56 -13.54 -5.07 6.98
CA GLY A 56 -13.57 -3.63 6.71
C GLY A 56 -12.70 -2.80 7.64
N ILE A 57 -12.37 -3.29 8.85
CA ILE A 57 -11.47 -2.59 9.78
C ILE A 57 -10.02 -3.02 9.64
N SER A 58 -9.75 -4.21 9.09
CA SER A 58 -8.39 -4.66 8.79
C SER A 58 -7.83 -4.03 7.52
N GLY A 59 -8.69 -3.44 6.67
CA GLY A 59 -8.29 -2.84 5.38
C GLY A 59 -7.86 -3.88 4.34
N ALA A 60 -8.08 -5.16 4.62
CA ALA A 60 -7.77 -6.27 3.72
C ALA A 60 -9.04 -6.85 3.08
N ASP A 61 -10.15 -6.11 3.12
CA ASP A 61 -11.29 -6.38 2.25
C ASP A 61 -11.01 -5.85 0.84
N SER A 62 -10.97 -6.75 -0.14
CA SER A 62 -10.86 -6.39 -1.56
C SER A 62 -12.05 -6.92 -2.32
N ILE A 63 -12.52 -6.14 -3.32
CA ILE A 63 -13.51 -6.57 -4.31
C ILE A 63 -12.84 -7.13 -5.59
N SER A 64 -11.51 -7.24 -5.61
CA SER A 64 -10.79 -7.91 -6.69
C SER A 64 -10.97 -9.42 -6.58
N ASP A 65 -11.03 -10.14 -7.69
CA ASP A 65 -11.04 -11.60 -7.66
C ASP A 65 -9.65 -12.13 -7.32
N GLY A 66 -9.44 -12.33 -6.02
CA GLY A 66 -8.34 -13.13 -5.48
C GLY A 66 -8.41 -14.57 -6.01
N ARG A 67 -7.25 -15.16 -6.31
CA ARG A 67 -7.12 -16.56 -6.73
C ARG A 67 -6.23 -17.35 -5.79
N GLY A 68 -5.06 -16.84 -5.46
CA GLY A 68 -4.15 -17.47 -4.50
C GLY A 68 -3.86 -16.54 -3.33
N ALA A 69 -3.89 -17.08 -2.12
CA ALA A 69 -3.46 -16.39 -0.91
C ALA A 69 -2.32 -17.18 -0.26
N VAL A 70 -1.23 -16.49 0.05
CA VAL A 70 -0.04 -17.03 0.71
C VAL A 70 0.14 -16.28 2.01
N TYR A 71 0.28 -17.04 3.11
CA TYR A 71 0.56 -16.50 4.43
C TYR A 71 2.03 -16.73 4.73
N ALA A 72 2.76 -15.66 5.02
CA ALA A 72 4.19 -15.73 5.31
C ALA A 72 4.58 -14.57 6.20
N ASP A 73 5.64 -14.78 6.96
CA ASP A 73 6.30 -13.75 7.76
C ASP A 73 7.48 -13.24 6.92
N PHE A 74 7.19 -12.32 5.98
CA PHE A 74 8.10 -12.02 4.88
C PHE A 74 9.31 -11.22 5.36
N ASP A 75 9.12 -10.34 6.33
CA ASP A 75 10.18 -9.53 6.93
C ASP A 75 10.74 -10.11 8.24
N ASN A 76 10.29 -11.32 8.62
CA ASN A 76 10.77 -12.10 9.76
C ASN A 76 10.55 -11.43 11.12
N ASP A 77 9.63 -10.48 11.22
CA ASP A 77 9.37 -9.69 12.44
C ASP A 77 8.55 -10.44 13.49
N GLY A 78 7.94 -11.58 13.13
CA GLY A 78 7.21 -12.43 14.07
C GLY A 78 5.70 -12.37 13.93
N ASP A 79 5.18 -11.74 12.87
CA ASP A 79 3.78 -11.79 12.52
C ASP A 79 3.55 -12.30 11.07
N GLN A 80 2.29 -12.63 10.71
CA GLN A 80 1.98 -13.19 9.39
C GLN A 80 1.37 -12.14 8.46
N ASP A 81 2.05 -11.86 7.37
CA ASP A 81 1.56 -11.11 6.23
C ASP A 81 0.72 -11.99 5.28
N ILE A 82 0.04 -11.33 4.34
CA ILE A 82 -0.77 -11.98 3.31
C ILE A 82 -0.34 -11.47 1.94
N PHE A 83 0.06 -12.38 1.04
CA PHE A 83 0.20 -12.09 -0.39
C PHE A 83 -0.98 -12.66 -1.17
N LEU A 84 -1.72 -11.81 -1.86
CA LEU A 84 -2.91 -12.15 -2.63
C LEU A 84 -2.66 -11.92 -4.14
N THR A 85 -2.80 -12.99 -4.93
CA THR A 85 -2.85 -12.86 -6.39
C THR A 85 -4.27 -12.54 -6.82
N ALA A 86 -4.46 -11.40 -7.48
CA ALA A 86 -5.72 -11.00 -8.08
C ALA A 86 -5.69 -11.17 -9.60
N MET A 87 -6.85 -11.48 -10.20
CA MET A 87 -7.01 -11.52 -11.66
C MET A 87 -7.28 -10.14 -12.27
N GLN A 88 -8.08 -9.31 -11.58
CA GLN A 88 -8.37 -7.94 -12.00
C GLN A 88 -7.27 -7.01 -11.48
N ARG A 89 -7.10 -5.90 -12.22
CA ARG A 89 -6.16 -4.81 -11.93
C ARG A 89 -4.70 -5.17 -12.19
N LYS A 90 -3.88 -4.14 -12.38
CA LYS A 90 -2.46 -4.23 -12.73
C LYS A 90 -1.55 -4.73 -11.60
N ALA A 91 -2.09 -5.21 -10.47
CA ALA A 91 -1.29 -5.51 -9.28
C ALA A 91 -1.78 -6.73 -8.51
N HIS A 92 -0.83 -7.44 -7.91
CA HIS A 92 -1.05 -8.33 -6.77
C HIS A 92 -0.89 -7.54 -5.48
N TYR A 93 -1.48 -8.02 -4.38
CA TYR A 93 -1.50 -7.29 -3.12
C TYR A 93 -0.63 -7.98 -2.09
N LEU A 94 0.19 -7.20 -1.38
CA LEU A 94 0.85 -7.62 -0.15
C LEU A 94 0.21 -6.83 0.99
N PHE A 95 -0.42 -7.52 1.93
CA PHE A 95 -0.96 -6.96 3.15
C PHE A 95 0.07 -7.22 4.26
N ARG A 96 0.80 -6.16 4.62
CA ARG A 96 1.66 -6.18 5.80
C ARG A 96 0.80 -6.24 7.05
N ASN A 97 0.98 -7.26 7.88
CA ASN A 97 0.33 -7.28 9.18
C ASN A 97 1.16 -6.46 10.18
N ASN A 98 0.48 -5.69 11.03
CA ASN A 98 1.10 -4.90 12.09
C ASN A 98 0.30 -5.02 13.40
N ILE A 99 -0.71 -5.89 13.41
CA ILE A 99 -1.59 -6.07 14.56
C ILE A 99 -0.84 -6.90 15.59
N GLY A 100 -0.54 -6.27 16.73
CA GLY A 100 0.14 -6.94 17.83
C GLY A 100 1.64 -7.14 17.60
N HIS A 101 2.30 -6.27 16.82
CA HIS A 101 3.75 -6.27 16.59
C HIS A 101 4.61 -6.25 17.87
N GLU A 102 4.04 -5.85 19.00
CA GLU A 102 4.69 -5.93 20.33
C GLU A 102 4.56 -7.32 20.98
N SER A 103 3.96 -8.29 20.29
CA SER A 103 3.77 -9.65 20.82
C SER A 103 4.99 -10.50 20.56
N ASN A 104 5.38 -11.25 21.58
CA ASN A 104 6.41 -12.27 21.47
C ASN A 104 5.96 -13.43 20.58
N TYR A 105 6.91 -14.15 19.98
CA TYR A 105 6.65 -15.29 19.11
C TYR A 105 7.61 -16.46 19.31
N MET A 106 7.27 -17.63 18.74
CA MET A 106 8.18 -18.76 18.53
C MET A 106 8.03 -19.25 17.08
N ARG A 107 9.13 -19.31 16.33
CA ARG A 107 9.16 -19.75 14.93
C ARG A 107 9.90 -21.08 14.82
N VAL A 108 9.29 -22.06 14.19
CA VAL A 108 9.79 -23.44 14.13
C VAL A 108 9.90 -23.91 12.69
N GLU A 109 11.13 -24.14 12.24
CA GLU A 109 11.43 -24.87 11.01
C GLU A 109 11.66 -26.35 11.32
N LEU A 110 11.07 -27.23 10.52
CA LEU A 110 11.24 -28.67 10.65
C LEU A 110 11.95 -29.24 9.44
N ILE A 111 12.96 -30.06 9.67
CA ILE A 111 13.63 -30.86 8.64
C ILE A 111 13.47 -32.34 9.02
N GLY A 112 12.72 -33.08 8.21
CA GLY A 112 12.53 -34.52 8.44
C GLY A 112 13.69 -35.36 7.90
N THR A 113 13.84 -36.55 8.46
CA THR A 113 14.77 -37.58 8.00
C THR A 113 13.96 -38.78 7.47
N ASP A 114 13.37 -39.57 8.37
CA ASP A 114 12.47 -40.67 8.04
C ASP A 114 11.09 -40.17 7.57
N SER A 115 10.69 -38.95 7.99
CA SER A 115 9.42 -38.31 7.64
C SER A 115 9.47 -37.49 6.35
N GLY A 116 10.55 -37.59 5.58
CA GLY A 116 10.83 -36.79 4.39
C GLY A 116 11.34 -35.38 4.72
N THR A 117 12.22 -34.82 3.87
CA THR A 117 12.94 -33.57 4.17
C THR A 117 12.02 -32.42 4.57
N ASP A 118 10.88 -32.27 3.89
CA ASP A 118 9.90 -31.21 4.18
C ASP A 118 9.05 -31.49 5.42
N ALA A 119 9.08 -32.70 5.99
CA ALA A 119 8.33 -33.08 7.18
C ALA A 119 6.81 -32.78 7.12
N TYR A 120 6.19 -32.88 5.95
CA TYR A 120 4.75 -32.68 5.81
C TYR A 120 3.97 -33.70 6.64
N GLY A 121 2.94 -33.22 7.34
CA GLY A 121 2.16 -33.99 8.30
C GLY A 121 2.72 -33.98 9.72
N ALA A 122 3.94 -33.48 9.94
CA ALA A 122 4.45 -33.25 11.30
C ALA A 122 3.57 -32.24 12.03
N THR A 123 3.36 -32.49 13.32
CA THR A 123 2.56 -31.62 14.18
C THR A 123 3.42 -31.07 15.29
N VAL A 124 3.37 -29.76 15.51
CA VAL A 124 4.08 -29.08 16.60
C VAL A 124 3.05 -28.57 17.60
N GLU A 125 3.23 -28.95 18.86
CA GLU A 125 2.48 -28.45 20.00
C GLU A 125 3.39 -27.55 20.84
N VAL A 126 2.90 -26.35 21.16
CA VAL A 126 3.57 -25.35 21.99
C VAL A 126 2.69 -25.09 23.21
N VAL A 127 3.27 -25.24 24.40
CA VAL A 127 2.65 -24.92 25.70
C VAL A 127 3.36 -23.72 26.29
N SER A 128 2.60 -22.70 26.69
CA SER A 128 3.10 -21.48 27.32
C SER A 128 2.04 -20.91 28.29
N GLY A 129 2.33 -19.79 28.94
CA GLY A 129 1.34 -19.06 29.75
C GLY A 129 0.07 -18.64 29.00
N THR A 130 0.14 -18.49 27.67
CA THR A 130 -1.05 -18.21 26.83
C THR A 130 -1.96 -19.42 26.57
N GLY A 131 -1.54 -20.62 26.97
CA GLY A 131 -2.20 -21.89 26.73
C GLY A 131 -1.46 -22.79 25.73
N THR A 132 -2.17 -23.81 25.23
CA THR A 132 -1.64 -24.79 24.26
C THR A 132 -2.05 -24.41 22.85
N GLN A 133 -1.06 -24.31 21.95
CA GLN A 133 -1.27 -24.10 20.52
C GLN A 133 -0.73 -25.30 19.74
N LYS A 134 -1.44 -25.74 18.71
CA LYS A 134 -1.03 -26.85 17.85
C LYS A 134 -1.11 -26.45 16.39
N ARG A 135 -0.05 -26.73 15.63
CA ARG A 135 0.02 -26.50 14.19
C ARG A 135 0.54 -27.73 13.47
N VAL A 136 0.02 -27.96 12.26
CA VAL A 136 0.45 -29.05 11.38
C VAL A 136 1.23 -28.44 10.24
N LYS A 137 2.40 -29.01 9.91
CA LYS A 137 3.15 -28.63 8.71
C LYS A 137 2.48 -29.23 7.49
N THR A 138 1.82 -28.41 6.69
CA THR A 138 1.08 -28.82 5.49
C THR A 138 1.78 -28.34 4.23
N GLY A 139 1.60 -29.06 3.12
CA GLY A 139 2.00 -28.62 1.78
C GLY A 139 0.79 -28.14 0.99
N GLY A 140 0.95 -27.06 0.22
CA GLY A 140 -0.15 -26.40 -0.50
C GLY A 140 -1.12 -25.68 0.43
N SER A 141 -1.42 -24.41 0.16
CA SER A 141 -2.25 -23.57 1.05
C SER A 141 -3.37 -22.80 0.35
N GLY A 142 -3.49 -22.97 -0.97
CA GLY A 142 -4.48 -22.29 -1.79
C GLY A 142 -4.41 -22.74 -3.24
N TYR A 143 -5.19 -22.11 -4.10
CA TYR A 143 -5.12 -22.37 -5.54
C TYR A 143 -3.72 -21.98 -6.05
N LEU A 144 -2.99 -22.96 -6.59
CA LEU A 144 -1.64 -22.79 -7.16
C LEU A 144 -0.65 -22.03 -6.25
N SER A 145 -0.75 -22.21 -4.94
CA SER A 145 0.01 -21.44 -3.95
C SER A 145 0.45 -22.29 -2.74
N GLN A 146 1.52 -21.84 -2.08
CA GLN A 146 2.08 -22.45 -0.88
C GLN A 146 2.53 -21.36 0.10
N SER A 147 2.05 -21.45 1.33
CA SER A 147 2.41 -20.60 2.47
C SER A 147 3.80 -20.93 2.98
N ASP A 148 4.35 -20.05 3.79
CA ASP A 148 5.60 -20.28 4.51
C ASP A 148 5.56 -21.63 5.25
N GLY A 149 6.60 -22.45 5.07
CA GLY A 149 6.71 -23.76 5.69
C GLY A 149 7.11 -23.70 7.17
N ARG A 150 7.52 -22.53 7.67
CA ARG A 150 7.87 -22.29 9.07
C ARG A 150 6.59 -22.12 9.88
N LEU A 151 6.53 -22.76 11.04
CA LEU A 151 5.39 -22.71 11.94
C LEU A 151 5.59 -21.57 12.95
N LEU A 152 4.67 -20.60 12.96
CA LEU A 152 4.74 -19.43 13.83
C LEU A 152 3.71 -19.49 14.96
N PHE A 153 4.15 -19.31 16.20
CA PHE A 153 3.29 -19.34 17.38
C PHE A 153 3.35 -17.99 18.09
N GLY A 154 2.22 -17.28 18.18
CA GLY A 154 2.15 -16.02 18.93
C GLY A 154 2.06 -16.30 20.43
N LEU A 155 2.94 -15.69 21.21
CA LEU A 155 3.09 -15.88 22.65
C LEU A 155 2.55 -14.70 23.47
N GLY A 156 2.03 -13.66 22.82
CA GLY A 156 1.53 -12.47 23.52
C GLY A 156 2.67 -11.79 24.27
N GLN A 157 2.61 -11.73 25.60
CA GLN A 157 3.66 -11.12 26.43
C GLN A 157 4.52 -12.16 27.17
N GLU A 158 4.33 -13.45 26.90
CA GLU A 158 5.12 -14.51 27.53
C GLU A 158 6.56 -14.49 27.01
N GLU A 159 7.53 -14.53 27.92
CA GLU A 159 8.96 -14.51 27.58
C GLU A 159 9.54 -15.91 27.37
N THR A 160 8.77 -16.96 27.64
CA THR A 160 9.21 -18.36 27.56
C THR A 160 8.13 -19.29 27.05
N VAL A 161 8.55 -20.33 26.33
CA VAL A 161 7.75 -21.51 25.99
C VAL A 161 8.11 -22.64 26.96
N ASP A 162 7.13 -23.14 27.70
CA ASP A 162 7.31 -24.20 28.70
C ASP A 162 7.70 -25.52 28.05
N ALA A 163 7.01 -25.87 26.95
CA ALA A 163 7.28 -27.05 26.16
C ALA A 163 6.94 -26.86 24.69
N LEU A 164 7.82 -27.33 23.82
CA LEU A 164 7.59 -27.51 22.39
C LEU A 164 7.78 -28.98 22.06
N THR A 165 6.72 -29.64 21.60
CA THR A 165 6.72 -31.06 21.23
C THR A 165 6.45 -31.20 19.74
N VAL A 166 7.36 -31.86 19.03
CA VAL A 166 7.20 -32.24 17.62
C VAL A 166 6.80 -33.70 17.55
N HIS A 167 5.63 -33.98 16.98
CA HIS A 167 5.18 -35.31 16.61
C HIS A 167 5.43 -35.53 15.12
N TRP A 168 6.31 -36.48 14.80
CA TRP A 168 6.73 -36.76 13.44
C TRP A 168 5.83 -37.82 12.77
N PRO A 169 5.62 -37.76 11.44
CA PRO A 169 4.95 -38.81 10.68
C PRO A 169 5.54 -40.22 10.87
N SER A 170 6.85 -40.32 11.16
CA SER A 170 7.53 -41.57 11.51
C SER A 170 7.05 -42.21 12.82
N GLY A 171 6.26 -41.48 13.63
CA GLY A 171 5.84 -41.87 14.98
C GLY A 171 6.81 -41.46 16.08
N ARG A 172 7.94 -40.82 15.73
CA ARG A 172 8.87 -40.25 16.71
C ARG A 172 8.27 -39.00 17.37
N GLU A 173 8.75 -38.71 18.57
CA GLU A 173 8.42 -37.50 19.31
C GLU A 173 9.70 -36.86 19.83
N GLN A 174 9.84 -35.54 19.67
CA GLN A 174 10.93 -34.73 20.25
C GLN A 174 10.33 -33.60 21.08
N THR A 175 10.81 -33.41 22.30
CA THR A 175 10.32 -32.34 23.20
C THR A 175 11.47 -31.48 23.70
N PHE A 176 11.29 -30.17 23.59
CA PHE A 176 12.19 -29.13 24.09
C PHE A 176 11.47 -28.31 25.15
N ARG A 177 12.17 -27.83 26.18
CA ARG A 177 11.56 -27.15 27.34
C ARG A 177 12.29 -25.86 27.68
N ASN A 178 11.55 -24.93 28.29
CA ASN A 178 12.06 -23.64 28.76
C ASN A 178 12.78 -22.86 27.65
N LEU A 179 12.19 -22.83 26.46
CA LEU A 179 12.74 -22.09 25.33
C LEU A 179 12.44 -20.60 25.53
N PRO A 180 13.39 -19.68 25.30
CA PRO A 180 13.10 -18.26 25.29
C PRO A 180 12.15 -17.92 24.14
N ALA A 181 11.30 -16.92 24.34
CA ALA A 181 10.50 -16.33 23.28
C ALA A 181 11.35 -15.54 22.28
N ASN A 182 10.73 -15.10 21.18
CA ASN A 182 11.35 -14.40 20.05
C ASN A 182 12.50 -15.18 19.43
N LEU A 183 12.37 -16.51 19.44
CA LEU A 183 13.36 -17.43 18.90
C LEU A 183 12.85 -18.05 17.60
N SER A 184 13.77 -18.16 16.64
CA SER A 184 13.59 -19.00 15.46
C SER A 184 14.46 -20.22 15.60
N ILE A 185 13.88 -21.41 15.55
CA ILE A 185 14.62 -22.66 15.67
C ILE A 185 14.40 -23.56 14.48
N ARG A 186 15.42 -24.33 14.13
CA ARG A 186 15.32 -25.50 13.26
C ARG A 186 15.45 -26.75 14.09
N VAL A 187 14.47 -27.63 13.96
CA VAL A 187 14.48 -28.97 14.56
C VAL A 187 14.67 -29.98 13.45
N VAL A 188 15.71 -30.82 13.60
CA VAL A 188 15.96 -31.94 12.70
C VAL A 188 15.42 -33.22 13.35
N GLU A 189 14.71 -34.02 12.57
CA GLU A 189 14.14 -35.28 13.06
C GLU A 189 15.23 -36.23 13.57
N GLY A 190 15.09 -36.62 14.84
CA GLY A 190 15.99 -37.58 15.50
C GLY A 190 17.22 -36.98 16.18
N THR A 191 17.38 -35.66 16.20
CA THR A 191 18.43 -34.99 16.97
C THR A 191 17.99 -34.68 18.40
N ASP A 192 18.93 -34.62 19.34
CA ASP A 192 18.62 -34.25 20.74
C ASP A 192 18.54 -32.71 20.94
N ASP A 193 19.00 -31.93 19.97
CA ASP A 193 19.11 -30.46 20.04
C ASP A 193 18.43 -29.78 18.84
N TYR A 194 18.31 -28.45 18.92
CA TYR A 194 17.81 -27.56 17.88
C TYR A 194 18.88 -26.53 17.48
N GLU A 195 18.78 -26.00 16.26
CA GLU A 195 19.63 -24.90 15.77
C GLU A 195 18.86 -23.58 15.89
N VAL A 196 19.48 -22.53 16.44
CA VAL A 196 18.91 -21.18 16.41
C VAL A 196 19.17 -20.53 15.05
N LEU A 197 18.11 -20.12 14.37
CA LEU A 197 18.18 -19.44 13.09
C LEU A 197 18.30 -17.93 13.30
N GLN A 198 19.34 -17.34 12.71
CA GLN A 198 19.50 -15.89 12.63
C GLN A 198 18.87 -15.40 11.32
N LEU A 199 17.62 -14.96 11.39
CA LEU A 199 16.87 -14.48 10.24
C LEU A 199 16.99 -12.95 10.17
N PRO A 200 17.33 -12.37 9.01
CA PRO A 200 17.39 -10.93 8.86
C PRO A 200 15.97 -10.36 8.92
N THR A 201 15.78 -9.34 9.75
CA THR A 201 14.57 -8.53 9.76
C THR A 201 14.75 -7.31 8.86
N PHE A 202 13.69 -6.90 8.17
CA PHE A 202 13.66 -5.64 7.45
C PHE A 202 12.31 -4.94 7.64
N THR A 203 12.15 -3.76 7.08
CA THR A 203 10.87 -3.05 7.11
C THR A 203 10.43 -2.81 5.68
N PHE A 204 9.20 -3.17 5.37
CA PHE A 204 8.63 -2.83 4.07
C PHE A 204 8.56 -1.31 3.88
N PRO A 205 8.74 -0.82 2.64
CA PRO A 205 8.40 0.57 2.37
C PRO A 205 6.93 0.78 2.71
N GLU A 206 6.60 1.92 3.33
CA GLU A 206 5.21 2.30 3.54
C GLU A 206 4.49 2.34 2.18
N PRO A 207 3.23 1.89 2.10
CA PRO A 207 2.47 2.01 0.87
C PRO A 207 2.43 3.48 0.47
N TRP A 208 2.55 3.74 -0.83
CA TRP A 208 2.46 5.09 -1.33
C TRP A 208 1.18 5.73 -0.83
N ASN A 209 1.34 6.86 -0.14
CA ASN A 209 0.20 7.69 0.16
C ASN A 209 -0.39 8.22 -1.16
N ARG A 210 -1.60 8.76 -1.11
CA ARG A 210 -2.29 9.24 -2.32
C ARG A 210 -1.44 10.23 -3.15
N ALA A 211 -0.61 11.05 -2.51
CA ALA A 211 0.26 12.00 -3.19
C ALA A 211 1.42 11.29 -3.91
N GLU A 212 2.07 10.33 -3.24
CA GLU A 212 3.13 9.50 -3.83
C GLU A 212 2.61 8.64 -4.98
N GLN A 213 1.37 8.15 -4.88
CA GLN A 213 0.72 7.42 -5.95
C GLN A 213 0.53 8.30 -7.19
N VAL A 214 0.10 9.56 -7.02
CA VAL A 214 -0.01 10.51 -8.15
C VAL A 214 1.35 10.75 -8.80
N LEU A 215 2.41 10.96 -8.01
CA LEU A 215 3.76 11.08 -8.55
C LEU A 215 4.13 9.84 -9.38
N ALA A 216 3.91 8.65 -8.83
CA ALA A 216 4.26 7.41 -9.52
C ALA A 216 3.46 7.18 -10.81
N ASP A 217 2.16 7.51 -10.81
CA ASP A 217 1.31 7.42 -12.00
C ASP A 217 1.77 8.41 -13.10
N ALA A 218 2.32 9.56 -12.70
CA ALA A 218 2.97 10.54 -13.58
C ALA A 218 4.41 10.15 -13.97
N GLY A 219 4.96 9.06 -13.44
CA GLY A 219 6.35 8.66 -13.65
C GLY A 219 7.38 9.55 -12.94
N LEU A 220 6.96 10.28 -11.89
CA LEU A 220 7.75 11.20 -11.08
C LEU A 220 8.02 10.64 -9.68
N ARG A 221 9.02 11.19 -8.98
CA ARG A 221 9.36 10.89 -7.58
C ARG A 221 9.84 12.15 -6.86
N VAL A 222 9.82 12.12 -5.53
CA VAL A 222 10.55 13.10 -4.72
C VAL A 222 12.05 13.02 -5.09
N GLY A 223 12.66 14.17 -5.37
CA GLY A 223 14.02 14.29 -5.91
C GLY A 223 14.10 14.48 -7.42
N ASP A 224 13.03 14.20 -8.17
CA ASP A 224 12.97 14.48 -9.60
C ASP A 224 12.69 15.98 -9.87
N PRO A 225 13.07 16.52 -11.05
CA PRO A 225 12.67 17.85 -11.45
C PRO A 225 11.15 17.90 -11.69
N PHE A 226 10.50 18.93 -11.17
CA PHE A 226 9.09 19.18 -11.44
C PHE A 226 8.89 19.51 -12.94
N PRO A 227 7.86 18.95 -13.61
CA PRO A 227 7.63 19.23 -15.02
C PRO A 227 7.34 20.71 -15.27
N THR A 228 7.93 21.29 -16.32
CA THR A 228 7.58 22.66 -16.75
C THR A 228 6.11 22.69 -17.20
N LEU A 229 5.29 23.39 -16.42
CA LEU A 229 3.86 23.55 -16.70
C LEU A 229 3.63 24.89 -17.41
N LEU A 230 2.94 24.86 -18.55
CA LEU A 230 2.44 26.09 -19.17
C LEU A 230 1.19 26.55 -18.42
N LEU A 231 1.22 27.78 -17.94
CA LEU A 231 0.15 28.39 -17.13
C LEU A 231 -0.46 29.60 -17.81
N ASP A 232 -1.77 29.77 -17.63
CA ASP A 232 -2.52 30.95 -18.01
C ASP A 232 -2.81 31.82 -16.77
N SER A 233 -2.67 33.13 -16.94
CA SER A 233 -3.04 34.10 -15.90
C SER A 233 -4.55 34.29 -15.83
N LEU A 234 -5.06 34.52 -14.63
CA LEU A 234 -6.45 34.90 -14.44
C LEU A 234 -6.70 36.35 -14.90
N PRO A 235 -7.88 36.69 -15.43
CA PRO A 235 -8.23 38.08 -15.73
C PRO A 235 -8.10 38.97 -14.48
N GLY A 236 -7.20 39.97 -14.53
CA GLY A 236 -6.90 40.84 -13.38
C GLY A 236 -6.03 40.19 -12.29
N GLY A 237 -5.53 38.99 -12.53
CA GLY A 237 -4.60 38.27 -11.66
C GLY A 237 -3.13 38.60 -11.95
N PRO A 238 -2.20 37.93 -11.25
CA PRO A 238 -0.77 38.11 -11.46
C PRO A 238 -0.33 37.62 -12.84
N GLU A 239 0.51 38.41 -13.52
CA GLU A 239 1.15 38.06 -14.79
C GLU A 239 2.58 37.54 -14.56
N GLY A 240 3.09 36.70 -15.48
CA GLY A 240 4.52 36.43 -15.60
C GLY A 240 5.07 35.17 -14.91
N LEU A 241 4.22 34.26 -14.41
CA LEU A 241 4.67 32.93 -13.98
C LEU A 241 4.45 31.91 -15.10
N GLU A 242 5.44 31.79 -15.98
CA GLU A 242 5.43 30.84 -17.10
C GLU A 242 5.92 29.43 -16.69
N ASP A 243 6.71 29.34 -15.62
CA ASP A 243 7.24 28.07 -15.08
C ASP A 243 7.41 28.15 -13.56
N VAL A 244 6.72 27.27 -12.84
CA VAL A 244 6.78 27.18 -11.37
C VAL A 244 7.98 26.37 -10.88
N GLY A 245 8.56 25.52 -11.73
CA GLY A 245 9.77 24.76 -11.41
C GLY A 245 11.06 25.56 -11.58
N GLY A 246 11.07 26.62 -12.41
CA GLY A 246 12.32 27.25 -12.85
C GLY A 246 12.66 28.63 -12.29
N HIS A 247 11.88 29.18 -11.35
CA HIS A 247 11.96 30.61 -11.02
C HIS A 247 12.93 30.99 -9.88
N GLY A 248 13.77 30.07 -9.43
CA GLY A 248 14.89 30.37 -8.52
C GLY A 248 14.49 30.59 -7.06
N ARG A 249 13.25 30.28 -6.67
CA ARG A 249 12.77 30.38 -5.28
C ARG A 249 12.09 29.07 -4.87
N LYS A 250 12.18 28.76 -3.58
CA LYS A 250 11.48 27.61 -3.00
C LYS A 250 9.99 27.89 -2.99
N THR A 251 9.19 26.95 -3.48
CA THR A 251 7.77 27.22 -3.79
C THR A 251 6.88 26.07 -3.36
N LEU A 252 5.79 26.41 -2.68
CA LEU A 252 4.68 25.54 -2.38
C LEU A 252 3.61 25.72 -3.48
N VAL A 253 3.37 24.67 -4.26
CA VAL A 253 2.44 24.67 -5.40
C VAL A 253 1.19 23.91 -5.02
N ASN A 254 0.05 24.59 -4.92
CA ASN A 254 -1.24 23.98 -4.62
C ASN A 254 -2.05 23.76 -5.91
N LEU A 255 -2.21 22.50 -6.33
CA LEU A 255 -3.11 22.10 -7.40
C LEU A 255 -4.53 21.91 -6.85
N TRP A 256 -5.52 22.55 -7.46
CA TRP A 256 -6.90 22.55 -6.98
C TRP A 256 -7.92 22.66 -8.12
N ALA A 257 -9.20 22.44 -7.83
CA ALA A 257 -10.29 22.65 -8.79
C ALA A 257 -11.54 23.24 -8.14
N THR A 258 -12.37 23.95 -8.89
CA THR A 258 -13.61 24.56 -8.38
C THR A 258 -14.63 23.52 -7.87
N TRP A 259 -14.66 22.33 -8.48
CA TRP A 259 -15.54 21.21 -8.13
C TRP A 259 -15.01 20.33 -7.00
N CYS A 260 -13.85 20.67 -6.43
CA CYS A 260 -13.16 19.85 -5.44
C CYS A 260 -13.49 20.28 -4.00
N THR A 261 -14.35 19.53 -3.33
CA THR A 261 -14.75 19.80 -1.93
C THR A 261 -13.58 19.80 -0.95
N SER A 262 -12.58 18.93 -1.15
CA SER A 262 -11.40 18.87 -0.28
C SER A 262 -10.50 20.09 -0.49
N CYS A 263 -10.42 20.64 -1.71
CA CYS A 263 -9.70 21.86 -2.02
C CYS A 263 -10.29 23.05 -1.27
N ALA A 264 -11.62 23.15 -1.21
CA ALA A 264 -12.33 24.17 -0.43
C ALA A 264 -11.98 24.16 1.07
N ARG A 265 -11.47 23.04 1.60
CA ARG A 265 -11.00 22.92 2.99
C ARG A 265 -9.52 23.27 3.14
N GLU A 266 -8.69 22.87 2.19
CA GLU A 266 -7.24 23.06 2.23
C GLU A 266 -6.82 24.50 1.90
N MET A 267 -7.37 25.09 0.84
CA MET A 267 -6.94 26.40 0.34
C MET A 267 -7.06 27.51 1.39
N PRO A 268 -8.14 27.60 2.21
CA PRO A 268 -8.21 28.61 3.28
C PRO A 268 -7.12 28.45 4.34
N GLU A 269 -6.72 27.22 4.67
CA GLU A 269 -5.65 26.97 5.64
C GLU A 269 -4.27 27.34 5.06
N LEU A 270 -4.00 27.01 3.80
CA LEU A 270 -2.81 27.48 3.09
C LEU A 270 -2.77 29.01 3.02
N ASN A 271 -3.90 29.64 2.70
CA ASN A 271 -4.03 31.10 2.66
C ASN A 271 -3.75 31.74 4.04
N ARG A 272 -4.21 31.11 5.12
CA ARG A 272 -3.93 31.55 6.49
C ARG A 272 -2.43 31.48 6.83
N LEU A 273 -1.71 30.49 6.30
CA LEU A 273 -0.27 30.28 6.52
C LEU A 273 0.63 31.01 5.51
N ALA A 274 0.06 31.65 4.49
CA ALA A 274 0.80 32.33 3.43
C ALA A 274 1.83 33.36 3.96
N PRO A 275 1.53 34.19 4.99
CA PRO A 275 2.52 35.10 5.56
C PRO A 275 3.70 34.36 6.18
N GLU A 276 3.46 33.28 6.91
CA GLU A 276 4.52 32.50 7.56
C GLU A 276 5.39 31.73 6.56
N PHE A 277 4.81 31.25 5.45
CA PHE A 277 5.61 30.71 4.34
C PHE A 277 6.51 31.79 3.72
N ALA A 278 5.98 32.99 3.48
CA ALA A 278 6.75 34.09 2.94
C ALA A 278 7.92 34.50 3.87
N ASP A 279 7.69 34.54 5.19
CA ASP A 279 8.71 34.80 6.20
C ASP A 279 9.80 33.70 6.22
N ALA A 280 9.41 32.45 5.92
CA ALA A 280 10.33 31.32 5.75
C ALA A 280 11.02 31.30 4.37
N GLY A 281 10.73 32.24 3.48
CA GLY A 281 11.29 32.31 2.14
C GLY A 281 10.69 31.29 1.15
N ILE A 282 9.47 30.84 1.40
CA ILE A 282 8.72 29.90 0.56
C ILE A 282 7.57 30.67 -0.10
N ASP A 283 7.54 30.67 -1.43
CA ASP A 283 6.42 31.25 -2.18
C ASP A 283 5.23 30.28 -2.19
N LEU A 284 4.00 30.78 -2.10
CA LEU A 284 2.79 29.96 -2.25
C LEU A 284 2.08 30.35 -3.55
N VAL A 285 1.87 29.36 -4.42
CA VAL A 285 1.19 29.52 -5.71
C VAL A 285 0.09 28.48 -5.84
N GLY A 286 -1.09 28.90 -6.27
CA GLY A 286 -2.17 28.01 -6.66
C GLY A 286 -2.24 27.81 -8.17
N ILE A 287 -2.57 26.59 -8.59
CA ILE A 287 -2.81 26.24 -9.98
C ILE A 287 -4.14 25.50 -10.05
N SER A 288 -5.11 26.13 -10.70
CA SER A 288 -6.42 25.52 -10.98
C SER A 288 -6.29 24.52 -12.13
N THR A 289 -6.89 23.35 -11.98
CA THR A 289 -7.05 22.33 -13.02
C THR A 289 -8.32 22.54 -13.86
N ASP A 290 -9.05 23.66 -13.69
CA ASP A 290 -10.26 23.98 -14.45
C ASP A 290 -9.94 24.54 -15.85
N PHE A 291 -9.05 23.88 -16.60
CA PHE A 291 -8.53 24.34 -17.89
C PHE A 291 -9.60 24.52 -18.98
N GLN A 292 -10.77 23.89 -18.83
CA GLN A 292 -11.92 24.02 -19.73
C GLN A 292 -13.02 24.97 -19.22
N ALA A 293 -12.99 25.34 -17.93
CA ALA A 293 -14.06 26.09 -17.25
C ALA A 293 -13.49 27.32 -16.52
N THR A 294 -12.62 28.06 -17.21
CA THR A 294 -11.80 29.13 -16.63
C THR A 294 -12.61 30.28 -16.02
N ASP A 295 -13.79 30.58 -16.58
CA ASP A 295 -14.68 31.65 -16.11
C ASP A 295 -15.19 31.45 -14.66
N SER A 296 -15.16 30.21 -14.16
CA SER A 296 -15.59 29.86 -12.80
C SER A 296 -14.51 30.04 -11.72
N VAL A 297 -13.25 30.15 -12.13
CA VAL A 297 -12.09 30.13 -11.22
C VAL A 297 -12.01 31.40 -10.37
N ALA A 298 -12.09 32.57 -11.01
CA ALA A 298 -11.98 33.85 -10.30
C ALA A 298 -13.12 34.09 -9.28
N PRO A 299 -14.41 33.85 -9.61
CA PRO A 299 -15.50 33.95 -8.62
C PRO A 299 -15.32 33.00 -7.44
N TYR A 300 -14.82 31.79 -7.67
CA TYR A 300 -14.61 30.79 -6.62
C TYR A 300 -13.50 31.21 -5.64
N LEU A 301 -12.39 31.76 -6.15
CA LEU A 301 -11.33 32.32 -5.32
C LEU A 301 -11.82 33.49 -4.46
N GLU A 302 -12.69 34.34 -5.00
CA GLU A 302 -13.31 35.45 -4.26
C GLU A 302 -14.22 34.94 -3.15
N GLU A 303 -15.05 33.92 -3.43
CA GLU A 303 -15.93 33.28 -2.45
C GLU A 303 -15.14 32.71 -1.26
N LEU A 304 -14.05 31.99 -1.55
CA LEU A 304 -13.16 31.40 -0.53
C LEU A 304 -12.19 32.41 0.10
N ARG A 305 -12.13 33.65 -0.41
CA ARG A 305 -11.23 34.72 0.03
C ARG A 305 -9.76 34.33 -0.03
N ILE A 306 -9.37 33.69 -1.13
CA ILE A 306 -8.00 33.25 -1.37
C ILE A 306 -7.18 34.43 -1.89
N GLY A 307 -6.06 34.72 -1.21
CA GLY A 307 -5.22 35.89 -1.47
C GLY A 307 -3.84 35.59 -2.05
N TYR A 308 -3.40 34.32 -2.09
CA TYR A 308 -2.15 33.95 -2.75
C TYR A 308 -2.30 33.89 -4.29
N PRO A 309 -1.22 34.10 -5.06
CA PRO A 309 -1.24 34.04 -6.53
C PRO A 309 -1.86 32.74 -7.07
N ASN A 310 -2.77 32.85 -8.03
CA ASN A 310 -3.41 31.70 -8.67
C ASN A 310 -3.34 31.79 -10.20
N PHE A 311 -3.12 30.65 -10.84
CA PHE A 311 -3.02 30.47 -12.28
C PHE A 311 -3.90 29.30 -12.75
N ILE A 312 -4.08 29.16 -14.05
CA ILE A 312 -4.79 28.03 -14.66
C ILE A 312 -3.80 27.16 -15.42
N ILE A 313 -3.81 25.85 -15.19
CA ILE A 313 -2.99 24.91 -15.95
C ILE A 313 -3.50 24.77 -17.38
N ARG A 314 -2.60 24.61 -18.36
CA ARG A 314 -2.98 24.22 -19.72
C ARG A 314 -3.11 22.70 -19.85
N GLU A 315 -3.76 22.27 -20.93
CA GLU A 315 -3.97 20.85 -21.27
C GLU A 315 -2.67 20.03 -21.22
N GLN A 316 -1.55 20.57 -21.71
CA GLN A 316 -0.23 19.93 -21.62
C GLN A 316 0.18 19.57 -20.18
N GLY A 317 -0.09 20.46 -19.21
CA GLY A 317 0.21 20.19 -17.81
C GLY A 317 -0.69 19.09 -17.23
N MET A 318 -1.93 18.99 -17.71
CA MET A 318 -2.84 17.90 -17.33
C MET A 318 -2.35 16.55 -17.80
N GLU A 319 -1.86 16.45 -19.05
CA GLU A 319 -1.31 15.20 -19.60
C GLU A 319 -0.03 14.76 -18.87
N LEU A 320 0.80 15.71 -18.43
CA LEU A 320 2.04 15.42 -17.70
C LEU A 320 1.78 14.97 -16.26
N LEU A 321 0.84 15.61 -15.56
CA LEU A 321 0.56 15.32 -14.15
C LEU A 321 -0.46 14.19 -13.96
N PHE A 322 -1.36 13.98 -14.92
CA PHE A 322 -2.43 12.99 -14.85
C PHE A 322 -2.53 12.19 -16.16
N PRO A 323 -1.48 11.46 -16.57
CA PRO A 323 -1.45 10.74 -17.85
C PRO A 323 -2.50 9.63 -17.96
N ALA A 324 -3.03 9.15 -16.83
CA ALA A 324 -4.13 8.19 -16.77
C ALA A 324 -5.53 8.83 -16.95
N GLY A 325 -5.62 10.16 -17.05
CA GLY A 325 -6.88 10.91 -17.15
C GLY A 325 -7.65 11.05 -15.84
N GLU A 326 -7.14 10.50 -14.74
CA GLU A 326 -7.75 10.62 -13.41
C GLU A 326 -7.17 11.83 -12.67
N ILE A 327 -7.92 12.94 -12.65
CA ILE A 327 -7.52 14.16 -11.94
C ILE A 327 -7.65 13.94 -10.43
N GLN A 328 -6.53 14.01 -9.73
CA GLN A 328 -6.44 13.83 -8.29
C GLN A 328 -6.10 15.18 -7.65
N VAL A 329 -7.08 15.87 -7.09
CA VAL A 329 -6.91 17.14 -6.37
C VAL A 329 -7.65 17.11 -5.02
N PRO A 330 -7.19 17.87 -4.01
CA PRO A 330 -6.03 18.77 -4.05
C PRO A 330 -4.69 18.02 -3.91
N LEU A 331 -3.66 18.61 -4.48
CA LEU A 331 -2.25 18.19 -4.30
C LEU A 331 -1.41 19.42 -4.01
N THR A 332 -0.49 19.31 -3.06
CA THR A 332 0.40 20.40 -2.69
C THR A 332 1.84 19.91 -2.82
N PHE A 333 2.64 20.55 -3.67
CA PHE A 333 4.05 20.20 -3.92
C PHE A 333 4.95 21.22 -3.24
N LEU A 334 6.04 20.77 -2.62
CA LEU A 334 7.15 21.62 -2.22
C LEU A 334 8.27 21.46 -3.25
N LEU A 335 8.63 22.57 -3.90
CA LEU A 335 9.70 22.64 -4.89
C LEU A 335 10.89 23.40 -4.31
N ALA A 336 12.09 22.86 -4.48
CA ALA A 336 13.34 23.57 -4.25
C ALA A 336 13.51 24.73 -5.25
N ALA A 337 14.47 25.61 -4.99
CA ALA A 337 14.74 26.78 -5.83
C ALA A 337 15.18 26.43 -7.27
N ASP A 338 15.69 25.22 -7.49
CA ASP A 338 16.07 24.68 -8.80
C ASP A 338 14.96 23.83 -9.45
N GLY A 339 13.78 23.74 -8.82
CA GLY A 339 12.63 23.01 -9.33
C GLY A 339 12.55 21.55 -8.92
N THR A 340 13.48 21.06 -8.10
CA THR A 340 13.41 19.69 -7.59
C THR A 340 12.25 19.52 -6.62
N ILE A 341 11.50 18.42 -6.75
CA ILE A 341 10.41 18.08 -5.84
C ILE A 341 11.01 17.64 -4.50
N GLU A 342 10.78 18.40 -3.44
CA GLU A 342 11.21 18.06 -2.07
C GLU A 342 10.10 17.40 -1.24
N GLY A 343 8.83 17.59 -1.61
CA GLY A 343 7.71 17.00 -0.89
C GLY A 343 6.39 17.11 -1.65
N ILE A 344 5.42 16.26 -1.30
CA ILE A 344 4.07 16.30 -1.84
C ILE A 344 3.05 15.86 -0.79
N TRP A 345 1.88 16.50 -0.76
CA TRP A 345 0.76 16.15 0.11
C TRP A 345 -0.56 16.11 -0.67
N ALA A 346 -1.48 15.25 -0.25
CA ALA A 346 -2.80 15.09 -0.87
C ALA A 346 -3.91 15.45 0.13
N GLY A 347 -4.33 16.72 0.13
CA GLY A 347 -5.38 17.21 1.00
C GLY A 347 -4.94 17.58 2.41
N TRP A 348 -5.85 18.25 3.13
CA TRP A 348 -5.61 18.72 4.48
C TRP A 348 -5.97 17.67 5.54
N THR A 349 -4.97 17.18 6.26
CA THR A 349 -5.13 16.28 7.41
C THR A 349 -4.33 16.81 8.61
N PRO A 350 -4.59 16.33 9.84
CA PRO A 350 -3.80 16.75 11.01
C PRO A 350 -2.30 16.45 10.92
N SER A 351 -1.87 15.45 10.12
CA SER A 351 -0.44 15.21 9.88
C SER A 351 0.13 16.25 8.93
N VAL A 352 -0.54 16.49 7.81
CA VAL A 352 -0.16 17.50 6.81
C VAL A 352 -0.09 18.90 7.44
N GLU A 353 -1.06 19.26 8.28
CA GLU A 353 -1.05 20.52 9.03
C GLU A 353 0.23 20.67 9.87
N ARG A 354 0.65 19.63 10.60
CA ARG A 354 1.86 19.67 11.42
C ARG A 354 3.12 19.86 10.58
N GLU A 355 3.21 19.17 9.46
CA GLU A 355 4.35 19.26 8.54
C GLU A 355 4.44 20.65 7.90
N LEU A 356 3.32 21.18 7.41
CA LEU A 356 3.25 22.52 6.81
C LEU A 356 3.48 23.62 7.85
N LEU A 357 3.02 23.46 9.10
CA LEU A 357 3.34 24.37 10.20
C LEU A 357 4.83 24.35 10.55
N ALA A 358 5.49 23.18 10.48
CA ALA A 358 6.93 23.08 10.68
C ALA A 358 7.70 23.78 9.56
N LEU A 359 7.27 23.63 8.30
CA LEU A 359 7.83 24.35 7.15
C LEU A 359 7.65 25.86 7.26
N ALA A 360 6.51 26.31 7.79
CA ALA A 360 6.23 27.71 8.11
C ALA A 360 6.97 28.22 9.36
N GLY A 361 7.88 27.43 9.96
CA GLY A 361 8.70 27.81 11.11
C GLY A 361 7.96 27.88 12.45
N ARG A 362 6.74 27.33 12.56
CA ARG A 362 5.91 27.41 13.77
C ARG A 362 6.05 26.22 14.72
N VAL A 363 6.70 25.15 14.29
CA VAL A 363 6.97 23.96 15.11
C VAL A 363 8.43 23.55 14.86
N ARG A 364 9.19 23.22 15.91
CA ARG A 364 10.50 22.55 15.72
C ARG A 364 10.22 21.22 15.00
N ALA A 365 10.87 21.00 13.86
CA ALA A 365 10.88 19.70 13.21
C ALA A 365 11.21 18.61 14.26
N PRO A 366 10.50 17.46 14.26
CA PRO A 366 10.75 16.37 15.19
C PRO A 366 12.19 15.84 15.13
#